data_AF-A0A8T5UPB9-F1
#
_entry.id   AF-A0A8T5UPB9-F1
#
_cell.length_a   1.000
_cell.length_b   1.000
_cell.length_c   1.000
_cell.angle_alpha   90.00
_cell.angle_beta   90.00
_cell.angle_gamma   90.00
#
_symmetry.space_group_name_H-M   'P 1'
#
loop_
_entity.id
_entity.type
_entity.pdbx_description
1 polymer ?
#
loop_
_entity_poly.entity_id
_entity_poly.type
_entity_poly.pdbx_seq_one_letter_code
_entity_poly.pdbx_strand_id
1 'polypeptide(L)'
;DAYLSSQIDDLLNNLGNMTGNDIAKTLQSLQNDILEKKGYSAVLRQIRMGISPLTSNPNVLNSSEKQDLVNKIKFWRSKLKI
;
A
#
# COMPACT_ATOMS: atom_id res chain seq x y z
N ASP A 1 15.00 -0.95 -3.90
CA ASP A 1 15.19 -2.14 -3.03
C ASP A 1 14.38 -3.24 -3.67
N ALA A 2 15.03 -4.31 -4.13
CA ALA A 2 14.37 -5.31 -4.99
C ALA A 2 13.20 -6.01 -4.29
N TYR A 3 13.31 -6.24 -2.99
CA TYR A 3 12.27 -6.88 -2.17
C TYR A 3 11.07 -5.96 -1.95
N LEU A 4 11.31 -4.69 -1.59
CA LEU A 4 10.20 -3.72 -1.45
C LEU A 4 9.53 -3.43 -2.79
N SER A 5 10.30 -3.44 -3.89
CA SER A 5 9.75 -3.28 -5.23
C SER A 5 8.80 -4.43 -5.58
N SER A 6 9.21 -5.68 -5.35
CA SER A 6 8.37 -6.84 -5.65
C SER A 6 7.08 -6.84 -4.84
N GLN A 7 7.13 -6.49 -3.55
CA GLN A 7 5.91 -6.37 -2.74
C GLN A 7 4.94 -5.31 -3.26
N ILE A 8 5.44 -4.16 -3.72
CA ILE A 8 4.61 -3.12 -4.31
C ILE A 8 3.98 -3.61 -5.61
N ASP A 9 4.77 -4.28 -6.46
CA ASP A 9 4.28 -4.81 -7.73
C ASP A 9 3.23 -5.91 -7.51
N ASP A 10 3.45 -6.81 -6.54
CA ASP A 10 2.50 -7.85 -6.15
C ASP A 10 1.20 -7.26 -5.60
N LEU A 11 1.28 -6.23 -4.75
CA LEU A 11 0.10 -5.53 -4.26
C LEU A 11 -0.69 -4.93 -5.44
N LEU A 12 -0.03 -4.18 -6.32
CA LEU A 12 -0.67 -3.51 -7.46
C LEU A 12 -1.36 -4.49 -8.41
N ASN A 13 -0.74 -5.65 -8.67
CA ASN A 13 -1.27 -6.68 -9.54
C ASN A 13 -2.51 -7.35 -8.95
N ASN A 14 -2.58 -7.49 -7.61
CA ASN A 14 -3.67 -8.20 -6.94
C ASN A 14 -4.82 -7.30 -6.45
N LEU A 15 -4.69 -5.97 -6.50
CA LEU A 15 -5.71 -5.03 -6.02
C LEU A 15 -7.13 -5.31 -6.53
N GLY A 16 -7.30 -5.87 -7.72
CA GLY A 16 -8.62 -6.18 -8.29
C GLY A 16 -9.35 -7.35 -7.62
N ASN A 17 -8.63 -8.20 -6.88
CA ASN A 17 -9.16 -9.41 -6.27
C ASN A 17 -9.13 -9.35 -4.73
N MET A 18 -8.66 -8.24 -4.17
CA MET A 18 -8.48 -8.07 -2.73
C MET A 18 -9.62 -7.22 -2.15
N THR A 19 -10.12 -7.64 -0.99
CA THR A 19 -11.01 -6.78 -0.20
C THR A 19 -10.23 -5.62 0.40
N GLY A 20 -10.91 -4.54 0.79
CA GLY A 20 -10.27 -3.46 1.56
C GLY A 20 -9.49 -3.98 2.76
N ASN A 21 -10.04 -4.96 3.49
CA ASN A 21 -9.35 -5.61 4.61
C ASN A 21 -8.04 -6.29 4.21
N ASP A 22 -8.00 -7.00 3.09
CA ASP A 22 -6.79 -7.68 2.61
C ASP A 22 -5.73 -6.66 2.16
N ILE A 23 -6.17 -5.59 1.51
CA ILE A 23 -5.31 -4.48 1.09
C ILE A 23 -4.73 -3.80 2.33
N ALA A 24 -5.54 -3.56 3.36
CA ALA A 24 -5.09 -2.96 4.62
C ALA A 24 -4.00 -3.80 5.28
N LYS A 25 -4.17 -5.12 5.37
CA LYS A 25 -3.16 -6.05 5.92
C LYS A 25 -1.87 -6.02 5.10
N THR A 26 -1.98 -6.04 3.77
CA THR A 26 -0.81 -6.03 2.88
C THR A 26 -0.04 -4.72 2.98
N LEU A 27 -0.75 -3.59 3.06
CA LEU A 27 -0.15 -2.27 3.28
C LEU A 27 0.49 -2.14 4.68
N GLN A 28 -0.08 -2.76 5.72
CA GLN A 28 0.54 -2.81 7.05
C GLN A 28 1.87 -3.58 7.01
N SER A 29 1.90 -4.73 6.32
CA SER A 29 3.14 -5.49 6.13
C SER A 29 4.19 -4.66 5.39
N LEU A 30 3.80 -4.05 4.26
CA LEU A 30 4.69 -3.17 3.49
C LEU A 30 5.21 -2.00 4.34
N GLN A 31 4.36 -1.40 5.18
CA GLN A 31 4.75 -0.32 6.08
C GLN A 31 5.84 -0.77 7.07
N ASN A 32 5.69 -1.95 7.67
CA ASN A 32 6.67 -2.51 8.60
C ASN A 32 7.99 -2.80 7.89
N ASP A 33 7.95 -3.40 6.71
CA ASP A 33 9.15 -3.75 5.95
C ASP A 33 9.90 -2.50 5.46
N ILE A 34 9.17 -1.43 5.09
CA ILE A 34 9.77 -0.13 4.79
C ILE A 34 10.43 0.44 6.05
N LEU A 35 9.77 0.40 7.21
CA LEU A 35 10.33 0.91 8.46
C LEU A 35 11.62 0.16 8.83
N GLU A 36 11.64 -1.16 8.67
CA GLU A 36 12.80 -1.99 8.97
C GLU A 36 13.98 -1.71 8.02
N LYS A 37 13.73 -1.63 6.71
CA LYS A 37 14.79 -1.51 5.69
C LYS A 37 15.25 -0.08 5.42
N LYS A 38 14.34 0.89 5.48
CA LYS A 38 14.59 2.29 5.09
C LYS A 38 14.54 3.25 6.29
N GLY A 39 14.10 2.78 7.46
CA GLY A 39 13.90 3.63 8.62
C GLY A 39 12.63 4.49 8.52
N TYR A 40 12.45 5.35 9.52
CA TYR A 40 11.26 6.19 9.61
C TYR A 40 11.21 7.24 8.49
N SER A 41 10.04 7.41 7.85
CA SER A 41 9.82 8.44 6.84
C SER A 41 8.41 9.02 6.91
N ALA A 42 8.23 10.24 6.40
CA ALA A 42 6.90 10.87 6.31
C ALA A 42 5.91 10.04 5.46
N VAL A 43 6.42 9.20 4.55
CA VAL A 43 5.62 8.30 3.72
C VAL A 43 4.94 7.22 4.55
N LEU A 44 5.59 6.71 5.61
CA LEU A 44 4.98 5.74 6.52
C LEU A 44 3.69 6.27 7.16
N ARG A 45 3.65 7.56 7.52
CA ARG A 45 2.45 8.19 8.05
C ARG A 45 1.33 8.23 7.01
N GLN A 46 1.67 8.54 5.76
CA GLN A 46 0.69 8.56 4.67
C GLN A 46 0.15 7.16 4.35
N ILE A 47 1.00 6.14 4.37
CA ILE A 47 0.59 4.74 4.23
C ILE A 47 -0.41 4.39 5.35
N ARG A 48 -0.12 4.76 6.60
CA ARG A 48 -1.04 4.54 7.74
C ARG A 48 -2.40 5.21 7.52
N MET A 49 -2.41 6.44 7.02
CA MET A 49 -3.65 7.16 6.70
C MET A 49 -4.42 6.50 5.55
N GLY A 50 -3.73 5.89 4.58
CA GLY A 50 -4.33 5.11 3.50
C GLY A 50 -4.90 3.77 3.95
N ILE A 51 -4.31 3.14 4.97
CA ILE A 51 -4.78 1.87 5.56
C ILE A 51 -6.11 2.06 6.30
N SER A 52 -6.22 3.12 7.12
CA SER A 52 -7.38 3.36 7.99
C SER A 52 -8.75 3.17 7.33
N PRO A 53 -9.06 3.77 6.16
CA PRO A 53 -10.35 3.59 5.49
C PRO A 53 -10.58 2.21 4.88
N LEU A 54 -9.51 1.42 4.68
CA LEU A 54 -9.58 0.09 4.08
C LEU A 54 -9.88 -1.00 5.12
N THR A 55 -9.44 -0.80 6.37
CA THR A 55 -9.54 -1.77 7.48
C THR A 55 -10.95 -2.21 7.86
N SER A 56 -11.98 -1.49 7.40
CA SER A 56 -13.39 -1.78 7.67
C SER A 56 -14.18 -2.04 6.39
N ASN A 57 -13.52 -2.16 5.24
CA ASN A 57 -14.19 -2.38 3.97
C ASN A 57 -14.10 -3.87 3.59
N PRO A 58 -15.20 -4.64 3.74
CA PRO A 58 -15.22 -6.07 3.39
C PRO A 58 -15.32 -6.30 1.87
N ASN A 59 -15.56 -5.25 1.08
CA ASN A 59 -15.73 -5.37 -0.36
C ASN A 59 -14.43 -5.10 -1.11
N VAL A 60 -14.39 -5.57 -2.35
CA VAL A 60 -13.38 -5.14 -3.32
C VAL A 60 -13.60 -3.66 -3.64
N LEU A 61 -12.50 -2.92 -3.78
CA LEU A 61 -12.55 -1.50 -4.15
C LEU A 61 -13.21 -1.32 -5.52
N ASN A 62 -14.04 -0.30 -5.65
CA ASN A 62 -14.54 0.10 -6.96
C ASN A 62 -13.43 0.72 -7.82
N SER A 63 -13.70 0.93 -9.11
CA SER A 63 -12.70 1.44 -10.06
C SER A 63 -12.08 2.78 -9.65
N SER A 64 -12.86 3.68 -9.05
CA SER A 64 -12.35 4.99 -8.60
C SER A 64 -11.44 4.84 -7.39
N GLU A 65 -11.89 4.10 -6.37
CA GLU A 65 -11.10 3.84 -5.16
C GLU A 65 -9.79 3.11 -5.47
N LYS A 66 -9.85 2.15 -6.40
CA LYS A 66 -8.69 1.42 -6.88
C LYS A 66 -7.70 2.36 -7.57
N GLN A 67 -8.17 3.23 -8.46
CA GLN A 67 -7.29 4.18 -9.17
C GLN A 67 -6.61 5.15 -8.19
N ASP A 68 -7.36 5.66 -7.20
CA ASP A 68 -6.82 6.53 -6.16
C ASP A 68 -5.75 5.82 -5.32
N LEU A 69 -5.98 4.56 -4.97
CA LEU A 69 -5.01 3.75 -4.24
C LEU A 69 -3.76 3.48 -5.07
N VAL A 70 -3.90 3.14 -6.35
CA VAL A 70 -2.77 2.96 -7.28
C VAL A 70 -1.92 4.23 -7.35
N ASN A 71 -2.56 5.40 -7.48
CA ASN A 71 -1.87 6.69 -7.53
C ASN A 71 -1.09 6.96 -6.23
N LYS A 72 -1.69 6.67 -5.06
CA LYS A 72 -1.03 6.77 -3.76
C LYS A 72 0.19 5.84 -3.65
N ILE A 73 0.04 4.57 -4.03
CA ILE A 73 1.13 3.58 -3.97
C ILE A 73 2.30 3.99 -4.88
N LYS A 74 2.02 4.44 -6.11
CA LYS A 74 3.06 4.96 -7.04
C LYS A 74 3.77 6.19 -6.46
N PHE A 75 3.02 7.10 -5.84
CA PHE A 75 3.60 8.26 -5.17
C PHE A 75 4.53 7.85 -4.01
N TRP A 76 4.10 6.90 -3.18
CA TRP A 76 4.92 6.38 -2.07
C TRP A 76 6.20 5.72 -2.58
N ARG A 77 6.11 4.88 -3.61
CA ARG A 77 7.26 4.24 -4.26
C ARG A 77 8.29 5.27 -4.73
N SER A 78 7.83 6.31 -5.42
CA SER A 78 8.69 7.41 -5.89
C SER A 78 9.37 8.14 -4.73
N LYS A 79 8.63 8.50 -3.68
CA LYS A 79 9.19 9.18 -2.50
C LYS A 79 10.19 8.34 -1.72
N LEU A 80 9.97 7.04 -1.64
CA LEU A 80 10.86 6.10 -0.95
C LEU A 80 12.07 5.67 -1.78
N LYS A 81 12.13 6.06 -3.07
CA LYS A 81 13.15 5.61 -4.04
C LYS A 81 13.25 4.08 -4.04
N ILE A 82 12.11 3.42 -4.25
CA ILE A 82 11.98 1.96 -4.30
C ILE A 82 11.93 1.49 -5.75
#